data_AF-A0A957N9G3-F1
#
_entry.id   AF-A0A957N9G3-F1
#
_cell.length_a   1.000
_cell.length_b   1.000
_cell.length_c   1.000
_cell.angle_alpha   90.00
_cell.angle_beta   90.00
_cell.angle_gamma   90.00
#
_symmetry.space_group_name_H-M   'P 1'
#
loop_
_entity.id
_entity.type
_entity.pdbx_description
1 polymer ?
#
loop_
_entity_poly.entity_id
_entity_poly.type
_entity_poly.pdbx_seq_one_letter_code
_entity_poly.pdbx_strand_id
1 'polypeptide(L)'
;LEEHRIPLAYGGLIFRTIPELTKVIPGHYLGDHVDSTLQAIEQIMLNPKVHHAVRPRDDAYVAAHDYFRQHQADVEASLWRRLADTDMPHRRLDAANAILGRNIRAALLLGDMDFLSPDLEWIENLLVNHFQMPADMLNRYLEIYYEAARDNLDARGDIIVMWLAQVAGIQPERERVERVRVSQNR
;
A
#
# COMPACT_ATOMS: atom_id res chain seq x y z
N LEU A 1 -16.90 13.62 1.20
CA LEU A 1 -17.29 12.91 2.44
C LEU A 1 -16.95 13.68 3.72
N GLU A 2 -15.96 14.60 3.71
CA GLU A 2 -15.69 15.51 4.85
C GLU A 2 -16.73 16.62 5.04
N GLU A 3 -17.58 16.86 4.04
CA GLU A 3 -18.50 18.00 3.99
C GLU A 3 -19.76 17.84 4.88
N HIS A 4 -19.99 16.68 5.51
CA HIS A 4 -21.27 16.38 6.19
C HIS A 4 -21.18 16.07 7.69
N ARG A 5 -20.02 16.20 8.35
CA ARG A 5 -19.86 15.95 9.80
C ARG A 5 -20.47 14.62 10.27
N ILE A 6 -20.50 13.61 9.41
CA ILE A 6 -21.00 12.28 9.77
C ILE A 6 -19.89 11.59 10.56
N PRO A 7 -20.12 11.19 11.82
CA PRO A 7 -19.15 10.41 12.57
C PRO A 7 -18.93 9.07 11.86
N LEU A 8 -17.72 8.87 11.33
CA LEU A 8 -17.30 7.62 10.71
C LEU A 8 -16.79 6.69 11.82
N ALA A 9 -17.29 5.46 11.82
CA ALA A 9 -16.79 4.40 12.68
C ALA A 9 -16.34 3.21 11.82
N TYR A 10 -15.26 2.55 12.20
CA TYR A 10 -14.66 1.45 11.47
C TYR A 10 -14.27 0.30 12.40
N GLY A 11 -14.26 -0.91 11.86
CA GLY A 11 -13.86 -2.14 12.55
C GLY A 11 -13.45 -3.19 11.52
N GLY A 12 -12.85 -4.29 11.99
CA GLY A 12 -12.38 -5.36 11.12
C GLY A 12 -11.01 -5.88 11.51
N LEU A 13 -10.73 -7.13 11.09
CA LEU A 13 -9.53 -7.87 11.49
C LEU A 13 -8.22 -7.14 11.15
N ILE A 14 -8.20 -6.37 10.06
CA ILE A 14 -7.01 -5.62 9.61
C ILE A 14 -6.53 -4.60 10.65
N PHE A 15 -7.44 -3.98 11.42
CA PHE A 15 -7.11 -3.03 12.48
C PHE A 15 -6.51 -3.70 13.71
N ARG A 16 -6.74 -5.01 13.87
CA ARG A 16 -6.11 -5.84 14.89
C ARG A 16 -4.72 -6.31 14.44
N THR A 17 -4.61 -6.68 13.17
CA THR A 17 -3.34 -7.12 12.57
C THR A 17 -2.34 -5.96 12.45
N ILE A 18 -2.84 -4.74 12.19
CA ILE A 18 -2.02 -3.53 12.07
C ILE A 18 -2.61 -2.43 12.97
N PRO A 19 -2.30 -2.41 14.28
CA PRO A 19 -2.86 -1.44 15.22
C PRO A 19 -2.59 0.03 14.85
N GLU A 20 -1.47 0.30 14.16
CA GLU A 20 -1.07 1.63 13.71
C GLU A 20 -2.07 2.26 12.71
N LEU A 21 -2.88 1.46 12.00
CA LEU A 21 -3.94 1.97 11.11
C LEU A 21 -4.96 2.86 11.85
N THR A 22 -5.21 2.55 13.13
CA THR A 22 -6.15 3.33 13.95
C THR A 22 -5.70 4.78 14.20
N LYS A 23 -4.41 5.08 14.00
CA LYS A 23 -3.83 6.42 14.20
C LYS A 23 -3.88 7.29 12.94
N VAL A 24 -4.03 6.67 11.77
CA VAL A 24 -3.98 7.34 10.46
C VAL A 24 -5.34 7.45 9.76
N ILE A 25 -6.33 6.64 10.15
CA ILE A 25 -7.70 6.73 9.60
C ILE A 25 -8.57 7.63 10.48
N PRO A 26 -9.15 8.72 9.95
CA PRO A 26 -10.08 9.55 10.69
C PRO A 26 -11.38 8.78 10.96
N GLY A 27 -11.76 8.68 12.22
CA GLY A 27 -12.95 7.96 12.65
C GLY A 27 -12.75 7.19 13.97
N HIS A 28 -13.82 6.56 14.43
CA HIS A 28 -13.83 5.79 15.66
C HIS A 28 -13.60 4.31 15.40
N TYR A 29 -12.54 3.75 15.98
CA TYR A 29 -12.33 2.31 15.98
C TYR A 29 -13.29 1.64 16.98
N LEU A 30 -14.12 0.71 16.49
CA LEU A 30 -15.20 0.08 17.25
C LEU A 30 -14.76 -1.08 18.17
N GLY A 31 -13.45 -1.37 18.21
CA GLY A 31 -12.87 -2.44 19.02
C GLY A 31 -12.94 -3.83 18.37
N ASP A 32 -12.35 -4.81 19.07
CA ASP A 32 -12.18 -6.19 18.58
C ASP A 32 -13.38 -7.12 18.83
N HIS A 33 -14.37 -6.67 19.61
CA HIS A 33 -15.46 -7.52 20.11
C HIS A 33 -16.82 -6.87 19.86
N VAL A 34 -17.72 -7.61 19.19
CA VAL A 34 -19.09 -7.18 18.84
C VAL A 34 -19.89 -6.75 20.08
N ASP A 35 -19.64 -7.39 21.22
CA ASP A 35 -20.34 -7.11 22.48
C ASP A 35 -20.04 -5.70 23.01
N SER A 36 -18.87 -5.14 22.69
CA SER A 36 -18.47 -3.78 23.07
C SER A 36 -18.86 -2.71 22.04
N THR A 37 -19.29 -3.14 20.84
CA THR A 37 -19.60 -2.24 19.72
C THR A 37 -20.85 -1.38 19.97
N LEU A 38 -21.85 -1.89 20.69
CA LEU A 38 -23.08 -1.13 20.98
C LEU A 38 -22.81 0.06 21.91
N GLN A 39 -22.02 -0.15 22.97
CA GLN A 39 -21.59 0.93 23.88
C GLN A 39 -20.68 1.95 23.19
N ALA A 40 -19.83 1.50 22.26
CA ALA A 40 -19.02 2.40 21.44
C ALA A 40 -19.89 3.27 20.53
N ILE A 41 -20.91 2.70 19.86
CA ILE A 41 -21.86 3.47 19.04
C ILE A 41 -22.61 4.50 19.88
N GLU A 42 -23.13 4.11 21.05
CA GLU A 42 -23.84 5.05 21.95
C GLU A 42 -22.93 6.21 22.39
N GLN A 43 -21.67 5.94 22.74
CA GLN A 43 -20.69 6.98 23.09
C GLN A 43 -20.39 7.93 21.93
N ILE A 44 -20.30 7.40 20.70
CA ILE A 44 -20.08 8.20 19.49
C ILE A 44 -21.29 9.08 19.18
N MET A 45 -22.51 8.56 19.36
CA MET A 45 -23.75 9.33 19.18
C MET A 45 -23.90 10.42 20.25
N LEU A 46 -23.49 10.14 21.49
CA LEU A 46 -23.57 11.09 22.61
C LEU A 46 -22.46 12.16 22.55
N ASN A 47 -21.31 11.86 21.96
CA ASN A 47 -20.19 12.79 21.83
C ASN A 47 -19.48 12.62 20.48
N PRO A 48 -20.06 13.13 19.37
CA PRO A 48 -19.50 13.03 18.03
C PRO A 48 -18.30 13.97 17.88
N LYS A 49 -17.22 13.68 18.61
CA LYS A 49 -15.91 14.26 18.32
C LYS A 49 -15.40 13.58 17.06
N VAL A 50 -15.16 14.38 16.03
CA VAL A 50 -14.42 13.94 14.86
C VAL A 50 -12.98 13.71 15.32
N HIS A 51 -12.54 12.45 15.36
CA HIS A 51 -11.12 12.16 15.50
C HIS A 51 -10.47 12.51 14.17
N HIS A 52 -9.85 13.69 14.13
CA HIS A 52 -8.94 14.05 13.05
C HIS A 52 -7.82 13.02 13.02
N ALA A 53 -7.43 12.58 11.82
CA ALA A 53 -6.26 11.72 11.67
C ALA A 53 -5.08 12.38 12.40
N VAL A 54 -4.48 11.67 13.35
CA VAL A 54 -3.56 12.28 14.34
C VAL A 54 -2.23 12.67 13.70
N ARG A 55 -1.93 12.13 12.51
CA ARG A 55 -0.71 12.41 11.77
C ARG A 55 -1.02 13.18 10.48
N PRO A 56 -0.53 14.43 10.34
CA PRO A 56 -0.47 15.08 9.04
C PRO A 56 0.25 14.17 8.06
N ARG A 57 -0.33 13.98 6.88
CA ARG A 57 0.32 13.21 5.81
C ARG A 57 1.48 14.05 5.27
N ASP A 58 2.66 13.46 5.22
CA ASP A 58 3.84 14.08 4.61
C ASP A 58 3.55 14.40 3.13
N ASP A 59 3.90 15.61 2.69
CA ASP A 59 3.71 16.11 1.34
C ASP A 59 4.34 15.17 0.29
N ALA A 60 5.43 14.49 0.63
CA ALA A 60 6.07 13.51 -0.25
C ALA A 60 5.15 12.31 -0.55
N TYR A 61 4.40 11.82 0.44
CA TYR A 61 3.44 10.73 0.26
C TYR A 61 2.19 11.16 -0.51
N VAL A 62 1.72 12.39 -0.29
CA VAL A 62 0.62 12.98 -1.09
C VAL A 62 1.03 13.07 -2.56
N ALA A 63 2.21 13.63 -2.83
CA ALA A 63 2.74 13.78 -4.18
C ALA A 63 2.94 12.42 -4.86
N ALA A 64 3.51 11.45 -4.14
CA ALA A 64 3.70 10.09 -4.64
C ALA A 64 2.37 9.38 -4.93
N HIS A 65 1.36 9.52 -4.06
CA HIS A 65 0.03 8.95 -4.28
C HIS A 65 -0.60 9.47 -5.58
N ASP A 66 -0.64 10.79 -5.75
CA ASP A 66 -1.28 11.42 -6.90
C ASP A 66 -0.52 11.15 -8.20
N TYR A 67 0.81 11.17 -8.13
CA TYR A 67 1.68 10.85 -9.25
C TYR A 67 1.53 9.39 -9.67
N PHE A 68 1.58 8.44 -8.73
CA PHE A 68 1.43 7.02 -9.03
C PHE A 68 0.05 6.71 -9.60
N ARG A 69 -1.03 7.31 -9.08
CA ARG A 69 -2.37 7.15 -9.65
C ARG A 69 -2.45 7.54 -11.14
N GLN A 70 -1.68 8.55 -11.55
CA GLN A 70 -1.64 9.01 -12.94
C GLN A 70 -0.79 8.11 -13.85
N HIS A 71 0.26 7.47 -13.30
CA HIS A 71 1.25 6.70 -14.06
C HIS A 71 1.12 5.18 -13.84
N GLN A 72 0.17 4.73 -13.02
CA GLN A 72 -0.02 3.31 -12.70
C GLN A 72 -0.27 2.49 -13.97
N ALA A 73 -1.06 3.00 -14.90
CA ALA A 73 -1.33 2.32 -16.17
C ALA A 73 -0.05 2.14 -17.01
N ASP A 74 0.86 3.10 -17.00
CA ASP A 74 2.14 3.01 -17.73
C ASP A 74 3.09 2.00 -17.08
N VAL A 75 3.17 2.02 -15.75
CA VAL A 75 3.92 1.03 -14.96
C VAL A 75 3.39 -0.38 -15.24
N GLU A 76 2.08 -0.60 -15.16
CA GLU A 76 1.46 -1.89 -15.40
C GLU A 76 1.63 -2.34 -16.86
N ALA A 77 1.47 -1.44 -17.84
CA ALA A 77 1.74 -1.76 -19.23
C ALA A 77 3.20 -2.14 -19.49
N SER A 78 4.14 -1.51 -18.78
CA SER A 78 5.57 -1.88 -18.81
C SER A 78 5.82 -3.24 -18.16
N LEU A 79 5.21 -3.51 -17.00
CA LEU A 79 5.25 -4.80 -16.32
C LEU A 79 4.75 -5.93 -17.23
N TRP A 80 3.59 -5.77 -17.86
CA TRP A 80 3.03 -6.80 -18.73
C TRP A 80 3.87 -7.09 -19.96
N ARG A 81 4.47 -6.04 -20.56
CA ARG A 81 5.41 -6.21 -21.67
C ARG A 81 6.61 -7.04 -21.25
N ARG A 82 7.20 -6.78 -20.08
CA ARG A 82 8.34 -7.56 -19.57
C ARG A 82 7.95 -9.00 -19.23
N LEU A 83 6.77 -9.20 -18.65
CA LEU A 83 6.26 -10.53 -18.34
C LEU A 83 5.94 -11.35 -19.60
N ALA A 84 5.61 -10.71 -20.72
CA ALA A 84 5.39 -11.40 -22.00
C ALA A 84 6.64 -12.15 -22.50
N ASP A 85 7.83 -11.70 -22.12
CA ASP A 85 9.11 -12.34 -22.46
C ASP A 85 9.53 -13.43 -21.44
N THR A 86 8.62 -13.79 -20.51
CA THR A 86 8.87 -14.79 -19.47
C THR A 86 7.87 -15.93 -19.55
N ASP A 87 8.21 -17.10 -18.99
CA ASP A 87 7.27 -18.23 -18.87
C ASP A 87 6.21 -18.02 -17.77
N MET A 88 6.04 -16.79 -17.27
CA MET A 88 5.11 -16.49 -16.20
C MET A 88 3.66 -16.45 -16.71
N PRO A 89 2.72 -17.12 -16.04
CA PRO A 89 1.33 -17.16 -16.49
C PRO A 89 0.59 -15.84 -16.21
N HIS A 90 0.42 -14.99 -17.23
CA HIS A 90 -0.25 -13.68 -17.14
C HIS A 90 -1.56 -13.71 -16.37
N ARG A 91 -2.47 -14.63 -16.70
CA ARG A 91 -3.80 -14.74 -16.06
C ARG A 91 -3.74 -14.97 -14.55
N ARG A 92 -2.66 -15.58 -14.05
CA ARG A 92 -2.48 -15.84 -12.61
C ARG A 92 -1.87 -14.64 -11.87
N LEU A 93 -1.17 -13.78 -12.60
CA LEU A 93 -0.55 -12.57 -12.05
C LEU A 93 -1.51 -11.36 -12.05
N ASP A 94 -2.53 -11.33 -12.90
CA ASP A 94 -3.50 -10.22 -12.96
C ASP A 94 -4.09 -9.87 -11.59
N ALA A 95 -4.50 -10.88 -10.83
CA ALA A 95 -5.08 -10.69 -9.49
C ALA A 95 -4.05 -10.15 -8.48
N ALA A 96 -2.83 -10.71 -8.49
CA ALA A 96 -1.74 -10.24 -7.64
C ALA A 96 -1.36 -8.78 -7.97
N ASN A 97 -1.28 -8.44 -9.25
CA ASN A 97 -0.98 -7.09 -9.72
C ASN A 97 -2.05 -6.07 -9.33
N ALA A 98 -3.33 -6.41 -9.55
CA ALA A 98 -4.43 -5.53 -9.19
C ALA A 98 -4.47 -5.24 -7.68
N ILE A 99 -4.21 -6.26 -6.86
CA ILE A 99 -4.17 -6.12 -5.40
C ILE A 99 -2.96 -5.29 -4.97
N LEU A 100 -1.77 -5.59 -5.49
CA LEU A 100 -0.55 -4.86 -5.17
C LEU A 100 -0.68 -3.37 -5.54
N GLY A 101 -1.13 -3.05 -6.76
CA GLY A 101 -1.29 -1.67 -7.21
C GLY A 101 -2.31 -0.89 -6.38
N ARG A 102 -3.45 -1.51 -6.03
CA ARG A 102 -4.44 -0.90 -5.13
C ARG A 102 -3.85 -0.65 -3.75
N ASN A 103 -3.11 -1.61 -3.21
CA ASN A 103 -2.60 -1.52 -1.86
C ASN A 103 -1.42 -0.54 -1.78
N ILE A 104 -0.57 -0.41 -2.82
CA ILE A 104 0.45 0.64 -2.90
C ILE A 104 -0.21 2.01 -2.76
N ARG A 105 -1.32 2.25 -3.47
CA ARG A 105 -2.07 3.50 -3.33
C ARG A 105 -2.63 3.69 -1.91
N ALA A 106 -3.14 2.63 -1.29
CA ALA A 106 -3.62 2.71 0.10
C ALA A 106 -2.49 3.04 1.08
N ALA A 107 -1.32 2.39 0.95
CA ALA A 107 -0.15 2.65 1.78
C ALA A 107 0.35 4.10 1.62
N LEU A 108 0.40 4.61 0.39
CA LEU A 108 0.74 6.01 0.13
C LEU A 108 -0.29 6.98 0.74
N LEU A 109 -1.58 6.65 0.65
CA LEU A 109 -2.66 7.41 1.30
C LEU A 109 -2.54 7.36 2.83
N LEU A 110 -2.01 6.29 3.41
CA LEU A 110 -1.82 6.16 4.85
C LEU A 110 -0.49 6.74 5.33
N GLY A 111 0.41 7.10 4.41
CA GLY A 111 1.69 7.73 4.70
C GLY A 111 2.77 6.75 5.16
N ASP A 112 2.59 5.46 4.91
CA ASP A 112 3.52 4.41 5.33
C ASP A 112 3.45 3.20 4.39
N MET A 113 4.58 2.87 3.78
CA MET A 113 4.71 1.73 2.86
C MET A 113 4.80 0.38 3.58
N ASP A 114 5.13 0.35 4.88
CA ASP A 114 5.25 -0.89 5.65
C ASP A 114 3.89 -1.60 5.82
N PHE A 115 2.79 -0.87 5.61
CA PHE A 115 1.43 -1.42 5.56
C PHE A 115 1.21 -2.43 4.43
N LEU A 116 2.12 -2.53 3.46
CA LEU A 116 2.08 -3.53 2.38
C LEU A 116 2.62 -4.90 2.80
N SER A 117 3.31 -5.01 3.92
CA SER A 117 3.98 -6.25 4.32
C SER A 117 3.02 -7.44 4.44
N PRO A 118 1.83 -7.31 5.05
CA PRO A 118 0.86 -8.42 5.12
C PRO A 118 0.29 -8.81 3.74
N ASP A 119 0.24 -7.85 2.80
CA ASP A 119 -0.23 -8.13 1.45
C ASP A 119 0.79 -8.93 0.65
N LEU A 120 2.09 -8.71 0.89
CA LEU A 120 3.14 -9.51 0.26
C LEU A 120 3.07 -10.98 0.69
N GLU A 121 2.85 -11.25 1.97
CA GLU A 121 2.63 -12.62 2.48
C GLU A 121 1.39 -13.26 1.85
N TRP A 122 0.32 -12.47 1.67
CA TRP A 122 -0.87 -12.94 0.97
C TRP A 122 -0.60 -13.25 -0.52
N ILE A 123 0.12 -12.38 -1.23
CA ILE A 123 0.52 -12.61 -2.62
C ILE A 123 1.42 -13.85 -2.71
N GLU A 124 2.40 -14.00 -1.84
CA GLU A 124 3.26 -15.19 -1.76
C GLU A 124 2.42 -16.46 -1.66
N ASN A 125 1.48 -16.50 -0.70
CA ASN A 125 0.59 -17.63 -0.52
C ASN A 125 -0.32 -17.87 -1.74
N LEU A 126 -0.80 -16.83 -2.41
CA LEU A 126 -1.58 -16.98 -3.64
C LEU A 126 -0.72 -17.61 -4.76
N LEU A 127 0.49 -17.12 -4.96
CA LEU A 127 1.37 -17.59 -6.04
C LEU A 127 1.85 -19.03 -5.78
N VAL A 128 2.35 -19.29 -4.56
CA VAL A 128 2.95 -20.58 -4.21
C VAL A 128 1.89 -21.62 -3.88
N ASN A 129 0.94 -21.33 -2.97
CA ASN A 129 0.01 -22.35 -2.48
C ASN A 129 -1.22 -22.50 -3.37
N HIS A 130 -1.81 -21.41 -3.88
CA HIS A 130 -3.00 -21.51 -4.71
C HIS A 130 -2.66 -21.84 -6.17
N PHE A 131 -1.66 -21.15 -6.74
CA PHE A 131 -1.26 -21.34 -8.13
C PHE A 131 -0.13 -22.35 -8.35
N GLN A 132 0.41 -22.93 -7.27
CA GLN A 132 1.46 -23.97 -7.31
C GLN A 132 2.69 -23.51 -8.09
N MET A 133 3.07 -22.24 -7.94
CA MET A 133 4.22 -21.66 -8.62
C MET A 133 5.50 -21.84 -7.81
N PRO A 134 6.68 -21.79 -8.45
CA PRO A 134 7.96 -21.87 -7.76
C PRO A 134 8.11 -20.82 -6.64
N ALA A 135 8.85 -21.15 -5.58
CA ALA A 135 9.01 -20.25 -4.43
C ALA A 135 9.73 -18.94 -4.78
N ASP A 136 10.58 -18.94 -5.81
CA ASP A 136 11.28 -17.76 -6.34
C ASP A 136 10.39 -16.87 -7.23
N MET A 137 9.16 -17.30 -7.52
CA MET A 137 8.25 -16.58 -8.41
C MET A 137 7.88 -15.20 -7.90
N LEU A 138 7.69 -15.05 -6.58
CA LEU A 138 7.39 -13.74 -5.98
C LEU A 138 8.56 -12.77 -6.18
N ASN A 139 9.79 -13.21 -5.93
CA ASN A 139 10.97 -12.38 -6.09
C ASN A 139 11.10 -11.92 -7.54
N ARG A 140 11.01 -12.84 -8.50
CA ARG A 140 11.10 -12.49 -9.92
C ARG A 140 9.98 -11.56 -10.37
N TYR A 141 8.77 -11.73 -9.84
CA TYR A 141 7.66 -10.79 -10.09
C TYR A 141 7.95 -9.40 -9.52
N LEU A 142 8.45 -9.31 -8.29
CA LEU A 142 8.80 -8.04 -7.63
C LEU A 142 9.97 -7.33 -8.32
N GLU A 143 10.96 -8.08 -8.82
CA GLU A 143 12.08 -7.55 -9.61
C GLU A 143 11.56 -6.89 -10.90
N ILE A 144 10.68 -7.56 -11.65
CA ILE A 144 10.11 -7.02 -12.89
C ILE A 144 9.22 -5.79 -12.59
N TYR A 145 8.46 -5.83 -11.48
CA TYR A 145 7.68 -4.68 -11.03
C TYR A 145 8.58 -3.51 -10.67
N TYR A 146 9.67 -3.75 -9.93
CA TYR A 146 10.67 -2.74 -9.60
C TYR A 146 11.23 -2.08 -10.86
N GLU A 147 11.62 -2.86 -11.87
CA GLU A 147 12.14 -2.31 -13.13
C GLU A 147 11.09 -1.48 -13.86
N ALA A 148 9.84 -1.96 -13.92
CA ALA A 148 8.74 -1.23 -14.54
C ALA A 148 8.46 0.09 -13.82
N ALA A 149 8.47 0.10 -12.48
CA ALA A 149 8.29 1.29 -11.68
C ALA A 149 9.46 2.26 -11.85
N ARG A 150 10.71 1.78 -11.77
CA ARG A 150 11.92 2.59 -11.93
C ARG A 150 11.95 3.32 -13.27
N ASP A 151 11.56 2.64 -14.34
CA ASP A 151 11.66 3.17 -15.70
C ASP A 151 10.51 4.13 -16.06
N ASN A 152 9.40 4.11 -15.31
CA ASN A 152 8.22 4.96 -15.57
C ASN A 152 7.97 6.01 -14.48
N LEU A 153 8.66 5.94 -13.33
CA LEU A 153 8.49 6.88 -12.22
C LEU A 153 9.75 7.73 -12.00
N ASP A 154 9.55 9.04 -12.02
CA ASP A 154 10.57 10.01 -11.65
C ASP A 154 10.71 10.15 -10.12
N ALA A 155 11.39 11.20 -9.66
CA ALA A 155 11.66 11.45 -8.25
C ALA A 155 10.40 11.46 -7.36
N ARG A 156 9.22 11.78 -7.91
CA ARG A 156 7.95 11.77 -7.17
C ARG A 156 7.50 10.35 -6.81
N GLY A 157 7.96 9.34 -7.54
CA GLY A 157 7.69 7.93 -7.25
C GLY A 157 8.81 7.21 -6.50
N ASP A 158 9.86 7.91 -6.05
CA ASP A 158 11.03 7.28 -5.42
C ASP A 158 10.66 6.45 -4.18
N ILE A 159 9.65 6.87 -3.40
CA ILE A 159 9.14 6.10 -2.25
C ILE A 159 8.71 4.68 -2.67
N ILE A 160 8.02 4.56 -3.81
CA ILE A 160 7.51 3.30 -4.33
C ILE A 160 8.65 2.46 -4.88
N VAL A 161 9.54 3.09 -5.67
CA VAL A 161 10.69 2.42 -6.29
C VAL A 161 11.65 1.90 -5.22
N MET A 162 11.90 2.65 -4.16
CA MET A 162 12.74 2.22 -3.04
C MET A 162 12.12 1.08 -2.24
N TRP A 163 10.81 1.15 -1.97
CA TRP A 163 10.10 0.07 -1.30
C TRP A 163 10.16 -1.22 -2.13
N LEU A 164 9.89 -1.15 -3.45
CA LEU A 164 10.00 -2.29 -4.36
C LEU A 164 11.42 -2.87 -4.38
N ALA A 165 12.44 -2.02 -4.41
CA ALA A 165 13.84 -2.47 -4.36
C ALA A 165 14.13 -3.25 -3.08
N GLN A 166 13.68 -2.74 -1.93
CA GLN A 166 13.87 -3.38 -0.63
C GLN A 166 13.21 -4.77 -0.58
N VAL A 167 11.95 -4.89 -1.00
CA VAL A 167 11.23 -6.17 -0.94
C VAL A 167 11.67 -7.16 -2.01
N ALA A 168 12.25 -6.69 -3.12
CA ALA A 168 12.90 -7.53 -4.13
C ALA A 168 14.35 -7.89 -3.77
N GLY A 169 14.91 -7.37 -2.67
CA GLY A 169 16.32 -7.58 -2.31
C GLY A 169 17.32 -6.90 -3.26
N ILE A 170 16.88 -5.88 -4.01
CA ILE A 170 17.70 -5.12 -4.96
C ILE A 170 18.33 -3.92 -4.25
N GLN A 171 19.59 -3.63 -4.57
CA GLN A 171 20.23 -2.38 -4.14
C GLN A 171 19.81 -1.22 -5.07
N PRO A 172 19.09 -0.19 -4.57
CA PRO A 172 18.64 0.93 -5.39
C PRO A 172 19.78 1.89 -5.76
N GLU A 173 19.54 2.73 -6.77
CA GLU A 173 20.44 3.79 -7.22
C GLU A 173 20.76 4.78 -6.10
N ARG A 174 22.05 5.10 -5.89
CA ARG A 174 22.49 6.00 -4.80
C ARG A 174 21.79 7.34 -4.80
N GLU A 175 21.52 7.90 -5.98
CA GLU A 175 20.85 9.20 -6.13
C GLU A 175 19.40 9.17 -5.65
N ARG A 176 18.67 8.07 -5.87
CA ARG A 176 17.30 7.87 -5.37
C ARG A 176 17.27 7.76 -3.85
N VAL A 177 18.21 7.01 -3.28
CA VAL A 177 18.36 6.86 -1.83
C VAL A 177 18.56 8.21 -1.15
N GLU A 178 19.40 9.06 -1.72
CA GLU A 178 19.67 10.37 -1.14
C GLU A 178 18.43 11.29 -1.19
N ARG A 179 17.68 11.28 -2.30
CA ARG A 179 16.47 12.09 -2.43
C ARG A 179 15.41 11.73 -1.40
N VAL A 180 15.15 10.45 -1.16
CA VAL A 180 14.14 10.04 -0.16
C VAL A 180 14.58 10.37 1.26
N ARG A 181 15.87 10.20 1.60
CA ARG A 181 16.42 10.60 2.91
C ARG A 181 16.27 12.09 3.18
N VAL A 182 16.48 12.93 2.17
CA VAL A 182 16.31 14.39 2.29
C VAL A 182 14.84 14.76 2.49
N SER A 183 13.92 14.08 1.81
CA SER A 183 12.48 14.32 1.94
C SER A 183 11.93 13.94 3.33
N GLN A 184 12.42 12.86 3.95
CA GLN A 184 11.96 12.41 5.26
C GLN A 184 12.52 13.20 6.47
N ASN A 185 13.54 14.04 6.25
CA ASN A 185 14.19 14.86 7.29
C ASN A 185 13.69 16.32 7.32
N ARG A 186 12.62 16.65 6.58
CA ARG A 186 11.99 17.99 6.56
C ARG A 186 10.68 17.99 7.31
#